data_AF-A0A962Z4U1-F1
#
_entry.id   AF-A0A962Z4U1-F1
#
_cell.length_a   1.000
_cell.length_b   1.000
_cell.length_c   1.000
_cell.angle_alpha   90.00
_cell.angle_beta   90.00
_cell.angle_gamma   90.00
#
_symmetry.space_group_name_H-M   'P 1'
#
loop_
_entity.id
_entity.type
_entity.pdbx_description
1 polymer ?
#
loop_
_entity_poly.entity_id
_entity_poly.type
_entity_poly.pdbx_seq_one_letter_code
_entity_poly.pdbx_strand_id
1 'polypeptide(L)'
;FQEKRIPLFTETTDEALSPYFSDCKVPVLLDGDLIVWDSLAILEYLSENHLNGKGWPTDANARALARSISAEMHSSFPNLRNELPMNCRKQFSERKLSQAAQHEVARIMKIWQRCRTEYGATGDWLFGDFSVADAMYAPVTLRFAGYNIPLDDIAQRYVGTMLAHPAIIEWIEASRAEAEVIAMDEVEP
;
A
#
# COMPACT_ATOMS: atom_id res chain seq x y z
N PHE A 1 -13.83 11.71 4.38
CA PHE A 1 -13.81 12.11 2.95
C PHE A 1 -15.01 11.49 2.25
N GLN A 2 -15.32 11.88 1.01
CA GLN A 2 -16.30 11.19 0.18
C GLN A 2 -15.54 10.39 -0.88
N GLU A 3 -15.93 9.13 -1.09
CA GLU A 3 -15.32 8.27 -2.09
C GLU A 3 -16.16 8.24 -3.37
N LYS A 4 -15.51 8.43 -4.53
CA LYS A 4 -16.10 8.14 -5.84
C LYS A 4 -15.38 6.93 -6.43
N ARG A 5 -16.06 5.79 -6.42
CA ARG A 5 -15.56 4.57 -7.05
C ARG A 5 -15.69 4.66 -8.58
N ILE A 6 -14.61 4.32 -9.29
CA ILE A 6 -14.59 4.25 -10.75
C ILE A 6 -14.12 2.85 -11.14
N PRO A 7 -14.96 2.03 -11.80
CA PRO A 7 -14.53 0.76 -12.37
C PRO A 7 -13.39 0.98 -13.37
N LEU A 8 -12.30 0.24 -13.17
CA LEU A 8 -11.12 0.30 -14.05
C LEU A 8 -11.21 -0.77 -15.14
N PHE A 9 -10.52 -0.52 -16.25
CA PHE A 9 -10.44 -1.42 -17.41
C PHE A 9 -11.82 -1.72 -18.05
N THR A 10 -12.73 -0.75 -18.00
CA THR A 10 -14.03 -0.78 -18.70
C THR A 10 -14.03 0.22 -19.85
N GLU A 11 -15.02 0.13 -20.74
CA GLU A 11 -15.22 1.07 -21.85
C GLU A 11 -15.44 2.52 -21.38
N THR A 12 -15.83 2.72 -20.12
CA THR A 12 -16.16 4.03 -19.53
C THR A 12 -15.07 4.60 -18.63
N THR A 13 -13.98 3.85 -18.37
CA THR A 13 -12.92 4.28 -17.44
C THR A 13 -12.30 5.62 -17.85
N ASP A 14 -11.92 5.77 -19.12
CA ASP A 14 -11.23 6.97 -19.61
C ASP A 14 -12.13 8.21 -19.56
N GLU A 15 -13.40 8.08 -19.97
CA GLU A 15 -14.38 9.16 -19.89
C GLU A 15 -14.56 9.61 -18.43
N ALA A 16 -14.71 8.66 -17.51
CA ALA A 16 -14.93 8.92 -16.10
C ALA A 16 -13.73 9.59 -15.40
N LEU A 17 -12.50 9.31 -15.85
CA LEU A 17 -11.26 9.86 -15.28
C LEU A 17 -10.71 11.09 -16.00
N SER A 18 -11.16 11.36 -17.24
CA SER A 18 -10.73 12.52 -18.03
C SER A 18 -10.79 13.87 -17.31
N PRO A 19 -11.74 14.16 -16.38
CA PRO A 19 -11.78 15.45 -15.69
C PRO A 19 -10.66 15.65 -14.66
N TYR A 20 -9.92 14.60 -14.31
CA TYR A 20 -8.99 14.61 -13.18
C TYR A 20 -7.52 14.79 -13.56
N PHE A 21 -7.21 14.97 -14.86
CA PHE A 21 -5.85 15.24 -15.36
C PHE A 21 -4.77 14.24 -14.90
N SER A 22 -5.16 13.04 -14.47
CA SER A 22 -4.28 12.02 -13.89
C SER A 22 -3.80 10.98 -14.91
N ASP A 23 -3.94 11.24 -16.21
CA ASP A 23 -3.64 10.28 -17.28
C ASP A 23 -4.41 8.96 -17.11
N CYS A 24 -5.70 9.07 -16.74
CA CYS A 24 -6.59 7.95 -16.42
C CYS A 24 -6.07 7.01 -15.32
N LYS A 25 -5.23 7.51 -14.41
CA LYS A 25 -4.73 6.75 -13.25
C LYS A 25 -5.43 7.16 -11.97
N VAL A 26 -5.46 6.21 -11.04
CA VAL A 26 -5.97 6.37 -9.67
C VAL A 26 -4.86 6.00 -8.67
N PRO A 27 -4.91 6.50 -7.42
CA PRO A 27 -5.92 7.40 -6.84
C PRO A 27 -5.77 8.87 -7.28
N VAL A 28 -6.87 9.61 -7.15
CA VAL A 28 -6.92 11.08 -7.25
C VAL A 28 -7.69 11.64 -6.05
N LEU A 29 -7.13 12.66 -5.42
CA LEU A 29 -7.79 13.45 -4.37
C LEU A 29 -8.26 14.79 -4.95
N LEU A 30 -9.51 15.15 -4.63
CA LEU A 30 -10.06 16.47 -4.84
C LEU A 30 -10.20 17.17 -3.50
N ASP A 31 -9.58 18.35 -3.36
CA ASP A 31 -9.74 19.22 -2.18
C ASP A 31 -10.06 20.65 -2.63
N GLY A 32 -11.34 21.01 -2.57
CA GLY A 32 -11.86 22.21 -3.24
C GLY A 32 -11.61 22.16 -4.74
N ASP A 33 -10.94 23.18 -5.27
CA ASP A 33 -10.55 23.26 -6.69
C ASP A 33 -9.21 22.55 -7.00
N LEU A 34 -8.52 22.03 -5.98
CA LEU A 34 -7.23 21.36 -6.15
C LEU A 34 -7.42 19.89 -6.51
N ILE A 35 -6.68 19.45 -7.54
CA ILE A 35 -6.61 18.05 -7.97
C ILE A 35 -5.20 17.55 -7.69
N VAL A 36 -5.07 16.52 -6.85
CA VAL A 36 -3.80 15.87 -6.52
C VAL A 36 -3.89 14.40 -6.92
N TRP A 37 -3.11 13.97 -7.89
CA TRP A 37 -2.93 12.56 -8.26
C TRP A 37 -1.56 12.06 -7.77
N ASP A 38 -1.37 10.74 -7.83
CA ASP A 38 -0.23 10.01 -7.24
C ASP A 38 -0.41 9.75 -5.73
N SER A 39 -0.35 8.47 -5.32
CA SER A 39 -0.63 8.09 -3.94
C SER A 39 0.36 8.69 -2.94
N LEU A 40 1.64 8.79 -3.28
CA LEU A 40 2.64 9.36 -2.36
C LEU A 40 2.50 10.89 -2.29
N ALA A 41 2.20 11.55 -3.41
CA ALA A 41 1.92 12.98 -3.43
C ALA A 41 0.66 13.34 -2.62
N ILE A 42 -0.41 12.54 -2.75
CA ILE A 42 -1.63 12.69 -1.95
C ILE A 42 -1.31 12.54 -0.45
N LEU A 43 -0.52 11.54 -0.07
CA LEU A 43 -0.16 11.32 1.33
C LEU A 43 0.72 12.45 1.91
N GLU A 44 1.65 13.01 1.13
CA GLU A 44 2.40 14.21 1.53
C GLU A 44 1.46 15.41 1.69
N TYR A 45 0.54 15.64 0.74
CA TYR A 45 -0.45 16.72 0.80
C TYR A 45 -1.34 16.61 2.05
N LEU A 46 -1.85 15.42 2.36
CA LEU A 46 -2.67 15.17 3.55
C LEU A 46 -1.86 15.38 4.83
N SER A 47 -0.60 14.92 4.85
CA SER A 47 0.31 15.13 5.97
C SER A 47 0.50 16.61 6.27
N GLU A 48 0.77 17.41 5.24
CA GLU A 48 0.98 18.86 5.36
C GLU A 48 -0.29 19.60 5.78
N ASN A 49 -1.39 19.41 5.04
CA ASN A 49 -2.56 20.30 5.10
C ASN A 49 -3.62 19.84 6.11
N HIS A 50 -3.71 18.54 6.38
CA HIS A 50 -4.76 17.96 7.23
C HIS A 50 -4.23 17.37 8.53
N LEU A 51 -2.94 17.07 8.60
CA LEU A 51 -2.31 16.47 9.80
C LEU A 51 -1.29 17.38 10.48
N ASN A 52 -1.10 18.63 10.03
CA ASN A 52 -0.09 19.55 10.55
C ASN A 52 1.33 18.92 10.57
N GLY A 53 1.69 18.21 9.51
CA GLY A 53 2.96 17.50 9.34
C GLY A 53 3.09 16.19 10.13
N LYS A 54 2.05 15.75 10.85
CA LYS A 54 2.09 14.55 11.71
C LYS A 54 1.92 13.23 10.98
N GLY A 55 1.79 13.22 9.64
CA GLY A 55 1.79 11.98 8.86
C GLY A 55 3.17 11.31 8.79
N TRP A 56 4.23 11.99 9.25
CA TRP A 56 5.59 11.49 9.24
C TRP A 56 6.21 11.48 10.65
N PRO A 57 7.25 10.67 10.89
CA PRO A 57 8.00 10.72 12.14
C PRO A 57 8.51 12.12 12.48
N THR A 58 8.50 12.46 13.77
CA THR A 58 8.99 13.76 14.26
C THR A 58 10.51 13.85 14.22
N ASP A 59 11.21 12.76 14.52
CA ASP A 59 12.67 12.66 14.37
C ASP A 59 13.09 12.84 12.91
N ALA A 60 14.12 13.66 12.69
CA ALA A 60 14.54 14.05 11.34
C ALA A 60 15.13 12.87 10.55
N ASN A 61 15.89 11.99 11.20
CA ASN A 61 16.52 10.84 10.55
C ASN A 61 15.49 9.75 10.24
N ALA A 62 14.61 9.46 11.20
CA ALA A 62 13.47 8.56 11.02
C ALA A 62 12.58 9.02 9.85
N ARG A 63 12.28 10.32 9.78
CA ARG A 63 11.50 10.90 8.68
C ARG A 63 12.19 10.80 7.33
N ALA A 64 13.49 11.05 7.27
CA ALA A 64 14.26 10.88 6.03
C ALA A 64 14.22 9.42 5.55
N LEU A 65 14.37 8.46 6.46
CA LEU A 65 14.27 7.04 6.13
C LEU A 65 12.84 6.64 5.72
N ALA A 66 11.82 7.11 6.44
CA ALA A 66 10.41 6.85 6.13
C ALA A 66 10.06 7.32 4.70
N ARG A 67 10.54 8.50 4.30
CA ARG A 67 10.39 8.99 2.92
C ARG A 67 11.14 8.15 1.91
N SER A 68 12.38 7.75 2.22
CA SER A 68 13.18 6.90 1.34
C SER A 68 12.49 5.58 1.04
N ILE A 69 11.96 4.89 2.06
CA ILE A 69 11.30 3.60 1.86
C ILE A 69 9.93 3.74 1.20
N SER A 70 9.24 4.86 1.45
CA SER A 70 7.97 5.17 0.79
C SER A 70 8.17 5.42 -0.71
N ALA A 71 9.22 6.17 -1.08
CA ALA A 71 9.59 6.41 -2.47
C ALA A 71 10.09 5.13 -3.17
N GLU A 72 10.85 4.28 -2.48
CA GLU A 72 11.26 2.95 -2.99
C GLU A 72 10.02 2.07 -3.22
N MET A 73 9.09 2.02 -2.26
CA MET A 73 7.82 1.31 -2.42
C MET A 73 6.92 1.92 -3.50
N HIS A 74 7.04 3.22 -3.79
CA HIS A 74 6.27 3.83 -4.86
C HIS A 74 6.82 3.48 -6.25
N SER A 75 8.15 3.44 -6.41
CA SER A 75 8.84 3.37 -7.72
C SER A 75 9.52 2.03 -8.05
N SER A 76 9.66 1.14 -7.07
CA SER A 76 10.38 -0.15 -7.19
C SER A 76 9.47 -1.32 -6.85
N PHE A 77 9.96 -2.56 -6.99
CA PHE A 77 9.25 -3.84 -6.76
C PHE A 77 8.28 -4.33 -7.88
N PRO A 78 8.60 -4.15 -9.17
CA PRO A 78 7.68 -4.54 -10.25
C PRO A 78 7.45 -6.06 -10.31
N ASN A 79 8.45 -6.90 -9.99
CA ASN A 79 8.30 -8.35 -10.09
C ASN A 79 7.30 -8.87 -9.05
N LEU A 80 7.41 -8.39 -7.81
CA LEU A 80 6.45 -8.66 -6.74
C LEU A 80 5.04 -8.22 -7.12
N ARG A 81 4.86 -7.02 -7.70
CA ARG A 81 3.52 -6.55 -8.08
C ARG A 81 2.91 -7.36 -9.21
N ASN A 82 3.72 -7.79 -10.17
CA ASN A 82 3.26 -8.59 -11.30
C ASN A 82 2.93 -10.03 -10.90
N GLU A 83 3.71 -10.63 -9.99
CA GLU A 83 3.51 -12.02 -9.56
C GLU A 83 2.51 -12.17 -8.41
N LEU A 84 2.32 -11.11 -7.62
CA LEU A 84 1.36 -11.01 -6.51
C LEU A 84 0.42 -9.80 -6.72
N PRO A 85 -0.50 -9.85 -7.71
CA PRO A 85 -1.44 -8.76 -7.94
C PRO A 85 -2.33 -8.54 -6.71
N MET A 86 -2.91 -7.35 -6.60
CA MET A 86 -3.73 -7.02 -5.42
C MET A 86 -5.05 -7.78 -5.50
N ASN A 87 -5.30 -8.69 -4.56
CA ASN A 87 -6.59 -9.38 -4.45
C ASN A 87 -6.96 -9.59 -2.98
N CYS A 88 -7.93 -8.80 -2.51
CA CYS A 88 -8.42 -8.88 -1.13
C CYS A 88 -9.53 -9.95 -0.94
N ARG A 89 -10.02 -10.56 -2.02
CA ARG A 89 -11.15 -11.51 -2.00
C ARG A 89 -10.68 -12.97 -1.87
N LYS A 90 -9.50 -13.29 -2.40
CA LYS A 90 -8.98 -14.66 -2.45
C LYS A 90 -7.85 -14.87 -1.43
N GLN A 91 -7.76 -16.11 -0.97
CA GLN A 91 -6.61 -16.65 -0.27
C GLN A 91 -5.97 -17.67 -1.21
N PHE A 92 -4.66 -17.55 -1.42
CA PHE A 92 -3.91 -18.39 -2.35
C PHE A 92 -3.05 -19.37 -1.58
N SER A 93 -2.84 -20.54 -2.17
CA SER A 93 -1.82 -21.47 -1.67
C SER A 93 -0.41 -20.89 -1.87
N GLU A 94 0.60 -21.50 -1.24
CA GLU A 94 1.99 -21.08 -1.42
C GLU A 94 2.39 -21.10 -2.90
N ARG A 95 2.78 -19.94 -3.44
CA ARG A 95 3.19 -19.80 -4.84
C ARG A 95 4.71 -19.79 -4.98
N LYS A 96 5.19 -20.51 -5.99
CA LYS A 96 6.61 -20.45 -6.37
C LYS A 96 6.90 -19.16 -7.13
N LEU A 97 7.44 -18.18 -6.41
CA LEU A 97 7.92 -16.91 -6.97
C LEU A 97 9.18 -17.08 -7.81
N SER A 98 9.36 -16.22 -8.81
CA SER A 98 10.64 -16.09 -9.51
C SER A 98 11.77 -15.63 -8.57
N GLN A 99 13.03 -15.85 -8.97
CA GLN A 99 14.17 -15.36 -8.20
C GLN A 99 14.17 -13.83 -8.04
N ALA A 100 13.65 -13.10 -9.03
CA ALA A 100 13.54 -11.65 -8.97
C ALA A 100 12.49 -11.21 -7.94
N ALA A 101 11.30 -11.83 -7.94
CA ALA A 101 10.27 -11.55 -6.93
C ALA A 101 10.72 -11.98 -5.52
N GLN A 102 11.43 -13.11 -5.37
CA GLN A 102 12.01 -13.52 -4.08
C GLN A 102 13.02 -12.49 -3.56
N HIS A 103 13.85 -11.92 -4.43
CA HIS A 103 14.79 -10.85 -4.05
C HIS A 103 14.06 -9.60 -3.56
N GLU A 104 12.98 -9.20 -4.24
CA GLU A 104 12.15 -8.05 -3.87
C GLU A 104 11.42 -8.27 -2.53
N VAL A 105 10.85 -9.47 -2.32
CA VAL A 105 10.27 -9.87 -1.02
C VAL A 105 11.32 -9.78 0.10
N ALA A 106 12.52 -10.31 -0.12
CA ALA A 106 13.61 -10.24 0.85
C ALA A 106 14.07 -8.80 1.12
N ARG A 107 14.06 -7.92 0.11
CA ARG A 107 14.37 -6.48 0.27
C ARG A 107 13.35 -5.80 1.17
N ILE A 108 12.06 -6.06 0.96
CA ILE A 108 10.97 -5.50 1.78
C ILE A 108 11.09 -5.98 3.23
N MET A 109 11.31 -7.28 3.47
CA MET A 109 11.50 -7.80 4.83
C MET A 109 12.69 -7.14 5.53
N LYS A 110 13.82 -6.95 4.84
CA LYS A 110 14.97 -6.22 5.40
C LYS A 110 14.66 -4.77 5.72
N ILE A 111 13.86 -4.08 4.90
CA ILE A 111 13.41 -2.72 5.18
C ILE A 111 12.59 -2.70 6.47
N TRP A 112 11.59 -3.56 6.60
CA TRP A 112 10.74 -3.63 7.78
C TRP A 112 11.53 -4.01 9.03
N GLN A 113 12.41 -5.00 8.93
CA GLN A 113 13.31 -5.41 10.01
C GLN A 113 14.15 -4.23 10.50
N ARG A 114 14.78 -3.49 9.58
CA ARG A 114 15.59 -2.33 9.93
C ARG A 114 14.76 -1.25 10.63
N CYS A 115 13.62 -0.86 10.05
CA CYS A 115 12.79 0.21 10.60
C CYS A 115 12.26 -0.17 12.00
N ARG A 116 11.74 -1.40 12.15
CA ARG A 116 11.25 -1.88 13.44
C ARG A 116 12.35 -2.03 14.49
N THR A 117 13.56 -2.40 14.10
CA THR A 117 14.70 -2.52 15.02
C THR A 117 15.20 -1.15 15.47
N GLU A 118 15.31 -0.19 14.56
CA GLU A 118 15.88 1.13 14.85
C GLU A 118 14.85 2.11 15.46
N TYR A 119 13.59 2.06 15.03
CA TYR A 119 12.57 3.08 15.35
C TYR A 119 11.25 2.50 15.89
N GLY A 120 11.06 1.19 15.89
CA GLY A 120 9.79 0.55 16.28
C GLY A 120 9.60 0.35 17.79
N ALA A 121 10.42 0.94 18.65
CA ALA A 121 10.39 0.68 20.09
C ALA A 121 9.15 1.27 20.79
N THR A 122 8.54 2.31 20.22
CA THR A 122 7.43 3.06 20.85
C THR A 122 6.05 2.61 20.38
N GLY A 123 5.95 1.61 19.49
CA GLY A 123 4.68 1.09 19.02
C GLY A 123 4.82 0.00 17.96
N ASP A 124 3.69 -0.40 17.38
CA ASP A 124 3.63 -1.58 16.52
C ASP A 124 3.89 -1.30 15.03
N TRP A 125 4.09 -0.04 14.67
CA TRP A 125 4.31 0.43 13.30
C TRP A 125 5.80 0.56 12.95
N LEU A 126 6.12 0.79 11.67
CA LEU A 126 7.50 0.81 11.18
C LEU A 126 8.38 1.82 11.92
N PHE A 127 7.81 2.95 12.35
CA PHE A 127 8.49 4.01 13.11
C PHE A 127 7.83 4.28 14.46
N GLY A 128 7.26 3.23 15.09
CA GLY A 128 6.57 3.30 16.36
C GLY A 128 5.10 3.67 16.19
N ASP A 129 4.83 4.91 15.80
CA ASP A 129 3.48 5.39 15.47
C ASP A 129 3.16 5.17 13.98
N PHE A 130 1.86 5.10 13.65
CA PHE A 130 1.41 4.96 12.26
C PHE A 130 1.83 6.17 11.44
N SER A 131 2.41 5.93 10.28
CA SER A 131 2.92 6.95 9.38
C SER A 131 2.54 6.69 7.92
N VAL A 132 2.83 7.65 7.05
CA VAL A 132 2.70 7.47 5.59
C VAL A 132 3.48 6.27 5.08
N ALA A 133 4.61 5.92 5.72
CA ALA A 133 5.34 4.71 5.34
C ALA A 133 4.50 3.45 5.54
N ASP A 134 3.76 3.35 6.65
CA ASP A 134 2.87 2.21 6.90
C ASP A 134 1.74 2.17 5.88
N ALA A 135 1.13 3.32 5.56
CA ALA A 135 0.11 3.43 4.51
C ALA A 135 0.62 2.96 3.13
N MET A 136 1.87 3.31 2.76
CA MET A 136 2.48 2.88 1.50
C MET A 136 2.79 1.38 1.45
N TYR A 137 3.03 0.74 2.60
CA TYR A 137 3.30 -0.69 2.69
C TYR A 137 2.04 -1.54 2.98
N ALA A 138 0.90 -0.95 3.32
CA ALA A 138 -0.36 -1.68 3.56
C ALA A 138 -0.78 -2.60 2.40
N PRO A 139 -0.68 -2.22 1.11
CA PRO A 139 -0.98 -3.13 0.02
C PRO A 139 -0.02 -4.32 -0.07
N VAL A 140 1.20 -4.20 0.47
CA VAL A 140 2.19 -5.30 0.49
C VAL A 140 1.89 -6.26 1.63
N THR A 141 1.49 -5.78 2.80
CA THR A 141 1.09 -6.67 3.90
C THR A 141 -0.12 -7.51 3.51
N LEU A 142 -1.08 -6.92 2.77
CA LEU A 142 -2.24 -7.61 2.24
C LEU A 142 -1.84 -8.70 1.22
N ARG A 143 -0.91 -8.40 0.31
CA ARG A 143 -0.34 -9.42 -0.59
C ARG A 143 0.37 -10.54 0.18
N PHE A 144 1.22 -10.20 1.13
CA PHE A 144 1.98 -11.22 1.87
C PHE A 144 1.07 -12.16 2.64
N ALA A 145 0.01 -11.63 3.26
CA ALA A 145 -1.00 -12.44 3.91
C ALA A 145 -1.82 -13.27 2.92
N GLY A 146 -2.37 -12.65 1.88
CA GLY A 146 -3.26 -13.32 0.92
C GLY A 146 -2.55 -14.41 0.11
N TYR A 147 -1.25 -14.26 -0.16
CA TYR A 147 -0.44 -15.23 -0.90
C TYR A 147 0.41 -16.16 -0.01
N ASN A 148 0.18 -16.15 1.31
CA ASN A 148 0.90 -16.99 2.26
C ASN A 148 2.43 -16.91 2.11
N ILE A 149 2.96 -15.70 1.92
CA ILE A 149 4.40 -15.48 1.85
C ILE A 149 5.03 -15.82 3.20
N PRO A 150 6.09 -16.65 3.29
CA PRO A 150 6.76 -16.93 4.54
C PRO A 150 7.36 -15.66 5.16
N LEU A 151 7.03 -15.39 6.43
CA LEU A 151 7.46 -14.19 7.15
C LEU A 151 8.34 -14.54 8.35
N ASP A 152 9.30 -13.68 8.66
CA ASP A 152 10.00 -13.70 9.95
C ASP A 152 9.12 -13.09 11.07
N ASP A 153 9.55 -13.23 12.32
CA ASP A 153 8.79 -12.78 13.50
C ASP A 153 8.48 -11.27 13.51
N ILE A 154 9.31 -10.44 12.85
CA ILE A 154 9.10 -9.00 12.79
C ILE A 154 8.05 -8.68 11.73
N ALA A 155 8.21 -9.24 10.53
CA ALA A 155 7.27 -9.09 9.44
C ALA A 155 5.90 -9.66 9.80
N GLN A 156 5.85 -10.83 10.45
CA GLN A 156 4.59 -11.46 10.87
C GLN A 156 3.82 -10.58 11.85
N ARG A 157 4.50 -10.00 12.86
CA ARG A 157 3.87 -9.04 13.79
C ARG A 157 3.38 -7.80 13.07
N TYR A 158 4.19 -7.20 12.21
CA TYR A 158 3.82 -6.01 11.46
C TYR A 158 2.63 -6.23 10.52
N VAL A 159 2.62 -7.34 9.78
CA VAL A 159 1.49 -7.75 8.95
C VAL A 159 0.24 -7.96 9.81
N GLY A 160 0.36 -8.61 10.96
CA GLY A 160 -0.73 -8.78 11.92
C GLY A 160 -1.31 -7.44 12.40
N THR A 161 -0.46 -6.48 12.76
CA THR A 161 -0.87 -5.12 13.15
C THR A 161 -1.66 -4.44 12.03
N MET A 162 -1.17 -4.52 10.79
CA MET A 162 -1.84 -3.90 9.64
C MET A 162 -3.20 -4.54 9.36
N LEU A 163 -3.30 -5.87 9.38
CA LEU A 163 -4.56 -6.59 9.15
C LEU A 163 -5.60 -6.35 10.25
N ALA A 164 -5.16 -6.05 11.47
CA ALA A 164 -6.03 -5.70 12.59
C ALA A 164 -6.49 -4.23 12.56
N HIS A 165 -5.94 -3.40 11.66
CA HIS A 165 -6.29 -1.98 11.61
C HIS A 165 -7.72 -1.78 11.07
N PRO A 166 -8.59 -0.99 11.73
CA PRO A 166 -9.99 -0.83 11.34
C PRO A 166 -10.19 -0.40 9.88
N ALA A 167 -9.38 0.54 9.38
CA ALA A 167 -9.46 1.00 7.99
C ALA A 167 -9.07 -0.10 6.96
N ILE A 168 -8.19 -1.03 7.35
CA ILE A 168 -7.81 -2.15 6.48
C ILE A 168 -8.92 -3.20 6.47
N ILE A 169 -9.55 -3.46 7.61
CA ILE A 169 -10.73 -4.33 7.70
C ILE A 169 -11.86 -3.76 6.82
N GLU A 170 -12.15 -2.46 6.94
CA GLU A 170 -13.15 -1.78 6.11
C GLU A 170 -12.81 -1.91 4.62
N TRP A 171 -11.55 -1.70 4.24
CA TRP A 171 -11.12 -1.84 2.84
C TRP A 171 -11.28 -3.28 2.32
N ILE A 172 -10.93 -4.30 3.13
CA ILE A 172 -11.13 -5.71 2.76
C ILE A 172 -12.63 -6.01 2.59
N GLU A 173 -13.49 -5.57 3.50
CA GLU A 173 -14.93 -5.81 3.38
C GLU A 173 -15.54 -5.09 2.18
N ALA A 174 -15.15 -3.83 1.91
CA ALA A 174 -15.57 -3.09 0.73
C ALA A 174 -15.18 -3.84 -0.56
N SER A 175 -13.97 -4.39 -0.62
CA SER A 175 -13.49 -5.15 -1.78
C SER A 175 -14.30 -6.43 -2.05
N ARG A 176 -14.90 -7.04 -1.02
CA ARG A 176 -15.75 -8.23 -1.17
C ARG A 176 -17.11 -7.90 -1.77
N ALA A 177 -17.56 -6.65 -1.63
CA ALA A 177 -18.77 -6.17 -2.28
C ALA A 177 -18.57 -5.85 -3.78
N GLU A 178 -17.31 -5.82 -4.26
CA GLU A 178 -17.00 -5.58 -5.66
C GLU A 178 -17.29 -6.82 -6.51
N ALA A 179 -18.17 -6.67 -7.48
CA ALA A 179 -18.62 -7.74 -8.38
C ALA A 179 -17.73 -7.88 -9.63
N GLU A 180 -16.94 -6.86 -9.92
CA GLU A 180 -16.09 -6.78 -11.09
C GLU A 180 -14.93 -7.78 -11.00
N VAL A 181 -14.54 -8.30 -12.16
CA VAL A 181 -13.42 -9.23 -12.31
C VAL A 181 -12.46 -8.62 -13.33
N ILE A 182 -11.23 -8.38 -12.91
CA ILE A 182 -10.16 -7.86 -13.76
C ILE A 182 -9.41 -9.07 -14.30
N ALA A 183 -9.78 -9.53 -15.50
CA ALA A 183 -9.29 -10.80 -16.05
C ALA A 183 -7.76 -10.89 -16.14
N MET A 184 -7.05 -9.77 -16.35
CA MET A 184 -5.58 -9.75 -16.40
C MET A 184 -4.91 -9.97 -15.03
N ASP A 185 -5.62 -9.69 -13.95
CA ASP A 185 -5.14 -9.84 -12.56
C ASP A 185 -5.67 -11.13 -11.90
N GLU A 186 -6.43 -11.94 -12.65
CA GLU A 186 -6.92 -13.23 -12.17
C GLU A 186 -5.80 -14.26 -12.20
N VAL A 187 -5.34 -14.61 -11.00
CA VAL A 187 -4.33 -15.63 -10.79
C VAL A 187 -5.01 -16.91 -10.30
N GLU A 188 -4.55 -18.07 -10.78
CA GLU A 188 -5.04 -19.38 -10.30
C GLU A 188 -4.74 -19.57 -8.80
N PRO A 189 -5.70 -20.09 -7.99
CA PRO A 189 -5.55 -20.31 -6.55
C PRO A 189 -4.37 -21.18 -6.11
#